data_AF-V2X4F9-F1
#
_entry.id   AF-V2X4F9-F1
#
_cell.length_a   1.000
_cell.length_b   1.000
_cell.length_c   1.000
_cell.angle_alpha   90.00
_cell.angle_beta   90.00
_cell.angle_gamma   90.00
#
_symmetry.space_group_name_H-M   'P 1'
#
loop_
_entity.id
_entity.type
_entity.pdbx_description
1 polymer ?
#
loop_
_entity_poly.entity_id
_entity_poly.type
_entity_poly.pdbx_seq_one_letter_code
_entity_poly.pdbx_strand_id
1 'polypeptide(L)' 'MKVLAILYNGFKAAQQEPRLLGTVENKACYSLARGHEFIVSSSKEGPDSDLQKHIEDAEVLITTPFHPGYLTRDLIQK' A
#
# COMPACT_ATOMS: atom_id res chain seq x y z
N MET A 1 -1.91 14.50 -5.71
CA MET A 1 -1.06 13.95 -4.64
C MET A 1 -0.86 12.47 -4.86
N LYS A 2 0.32 11.94 -4.52
CA LYS A 2 0.62 10.51 -4.61
C LYS A 2 0.38 9.81 -3.28
N VAL A 3 -0.50 8.81 -3.28
CA VAL A 3 -0.83 7.97 -2.13
C VAL A 3 -0.34 6.55 -2.39
N LEU A 4 0.48 6.03 -1.48
CA LEU A 4 0.99 4.68 -1.51
C LEU A 4 0.33 3.86 -0.40
N ALA A 5 -0.32 2.76 -0.76
CA ALA A 5 -0.92 1.82 0.19
C ALA A 5 -0.23 0.46 0.12
N ILE A 6 0.40 0.05 1.23
CA ILE A 6 1.00 -1.27 1.42
C ILE A 6 0.02 -2.16 2.20
N LEU A 7 -0.59 -3.10 1.47
CA LEU A 7 -1.66 -4.00 1.95
C LEU A 7 -1.27 -5.48 1.73
N TYR A 8 -1.97 -6.42 2.36
CA TYR A 8 -1.71 -7.85 2.13
C TYR A 8 -2.48 -8.39 0.92
N ASN A 9 -1.99 -9.48 0.33
CA ASN A 9 -2.75 -10.20 -0.70
C ASN A 9 -3.82 -11.07 -0.05
N GLY A 10 -5.08 -10.92 -0.48
CA GLY A 10 -6.16 -11.78 -0.04
C GLY A 10 -6.45 -12.94 -1.01
N PHE A 11 -5.91 -12.89 -2.23
CA PHE A 11 -6.06 -13.91 -3.26
C PHE A 11 -7.54 -14.30 -3.46
N LYS A 12 -7.85 -15.60 -3.53
CA LYS A 12 -9.22 -16.11 -3.69
C LYS A 12 -10.14 -15.69 -2.54
N ALA A 13 -9.62 -15.54 -1.31
CA ALA A 13 -10.44 -15.15 -0.17
C ALA A 13 -10.99 -13.72 -0.33
N ALA A 14 -10.17 -12.78 -0.82
CA ALA A 14 -10.63 -11.41 -1.08
C ALA A 14 -11.69 -11.33 -2.19
N GLN A 15 -11.62 -12.21 -3.19
CA GLN A 15 -12.62 -12.30 -4.24
C GLN A 15 -13.95 -12.88 -3.73
N GLN A 16 -13.89 -13.83 -2.79
CA GLN A 16 -15.06 -14.48 -2.21
C GLN A 16 -15.72 -13.65 -1.11
N GLU A 17 -14.95 -12.82 -0.40
CA GLU A 17 -15.42 -11.93 0.66
C GLU A 17 -15.03 -10.47 0.35
N PRO A 18 -15.89 -9.70 -0.33
CA PRO A 18 -15.63 -8.31 -0.69
C PRO A 18 -15.41 -7.38 0.52
N ARG A 19 -15.80 -7.80 1.73
CA ARG A 19 -15.59 -7.02 2.97
C ARG A 19 -14.16 -7.14 3.52
N LEU A 20 -13.30 -7.97 2.94
CA LEU A 20 -11.87 -7.99 3.24
C LEU A 20 -11.17 -6.76 2.63
N LEU A 21 -11.48 -5.58 3.15
CA LEU A 21 -11.06 -4.29 2.56
C LEU A 21 -9.54 -4.09 2.60
N GLY A 22 -8.87 -4.63 3.62
CA GLY A 22 -7.43 -4.45 3.83
C GLY A 22 -6.52 -5.17 2.83
N THR A 23 -7.06 -5.70 1.72
CA THR A 23 -6.29 -6.44 0.72
C THR A 23 -6.01 -5.62 -0.53
N VAL A 24 -5.00 -6.02 -1.29
CA VAL A 24 -4.67 -5.41 -2.59
C VAL A 24 -5.84 -5.50 -3.59
N GLU A 25 -6.63 -6.58 -3.54
CA GLU A 25 -7.76 -6.78 -4.44
C GLU A 25 -8.92 -5.82 -4.15
N ASN A 26 -9.25 -5.61 -2.86
CA ASN A 26 -10.40 -4.81 -2.45
C ASN A 26 -10.04 -3.35 -2.13
N LYS A 27 -8.74 -3.02 -2.09
CA LYS A 27 -8.18 -1.66 -2.05
C LYS A 27 -8.88 -0.75 -1.05
N ALA A 28 -8.69 -1.02 0.25
CA ALA A 28 -9.12 -0.12 1.32
C ALA A 28 -8.84 1.34 0.92
N CYS A 29 -9.83 2.21 1.14
CA CYS A 29 -9.74 3.65 0.90
C CYS A 29 -9.64 4.07 -0.58
N TYR A 30 -9.85 3.21 -1.58
CA TYR A 30 -9.83 3.61 -2.99
C TYR A 30 -10.86 4.71 -3.32
N SER A 31 -11.99 4.76 -2.62
CA SER A 31 -12.98 5.85 -2.73
C SER A 31 -12.44 7.24 -2.33
N LEU A 32 -11.27 7.29 -1.66
CA LEU A 32 -10.57 8.53 -1.31
C LEU A 32 -9.65 9.02 -2.44
N ALA A 33 -9.47 8.26 -3.55
CA ALA A 33 -8.59 8.61 -4.67
C ALA A 33 -9.09 9.78 -5.55
N ARG A 34 -9.79 10.77 -4.97
CA ARG A 34 -10.49 11.91 -5.61
C ARG A 34 -9.55 12.84 -6.42
N GLY A 35 -9.05 12.36 -7.56
CA GLY A 35 -8.02 13.05 -8.36
C GLY A 35 -6.60 12.85 -7.84
N HIS A 36 -6.39 11.90 -6.92
CA HIS A 36 -5.07 11.53 -6.42
C HIS A 36 -4.53 10.33 -7.19
N GLU A 37 -3.22 10.25 -7.37
CA GLU A 37 -2.58 9.02 -7.80
C GLU A 37 -2.58 8.05 -6.62
N PHE A 38 -3.11 6.84 -6.82
CA PHE A 38 -3.28 5.86 -5.75
C PHE A 38 -2.63 4.54 -6.15
N ILE A 39 -1.48 4.24 -5.57
CA ILE A 39 -0.72 3.00 -5.78
C ILE A 39 -1.05 2.04 -4.64
N VAL A 40 -1.51 0.83 -4.98
CA VAL A 40 -1.77 -0.24 -4.01
C VAL A 40 -0.87 -1.42 -4.35
N SER A 41 -0.10 -1.88 -3.37
CA SER A 41 0.78 -3.03 -3.54
C SER A 41 0.94 -3.82 -2.25
N SER A 42 1.33 -5.08 -2.37
CA SER A 42 1.84 -5.89 -1.26
C SER A 42 3.38 -5.95 -1.21
N SER A 43 4.05 -5.41 -2.22
CA SER A 43 5.50 -5.47 -2.39
C SER A 43 6.17 -4.45 -1.47
N LYS A 44 6.71 -4.92 -0.34
CA LYS A 44 7.27 -4.06 0.73
C LYS A 44 8.69 -4.39 1.17
N GLU A 45 9.25 -5.51 0.69
CA GLU A 45 10.54 -6.04 1.14
C GLU A 45 11.58 -6.01 0.03
N GLY A 46 12.80 -5.65 0.39
CA GLY A 46 13.93 -5.60 -0.52
C GLY A 46 13.99 -4.33 -1.38
N PRO A 47 15.15 -4.10 -2.06
CA PRO A 47 15.44 -2.86 -2.78
C PRO A 47 14.53 -2.63 -3.98
N ASP A 48 14.02 -3.70 -4.59
CA ASP A 48 13.14 -3.63 -5.76
C ASP A 48 11.64 -3.61 -5.40
N SER A 49 11.30 -3.45 -4.12
CA SER A 49 9.90 -3.39 -3.69
C SER A 49 9.20 -2.13 -4.19
N ASP A 50 7.89 -2.22 -4.35
CA ASP A 50 7.08 -1.04 -4.72
C ASP A 50 7.12 0.01 -3.62
N LEU A 51 7.26 -0.42 -2.34
CA LEU A 51 7.54 0.50 -1.24
C LEU A 51 8.82 1.32 -1.51
N GLN A 52 9.95 0.68 -1.82
CA GLN A 52 11.20 1.39 -2.08
C GLN A 52 11.12 2.31 -3.30
N LYS A 53 10.42 1.89 -4.36
CA LYS A 53 10.30 2.65 -5.61
C LYS A 53 9.40 3.88 -5.53
N HIS A 54 8.44 3.88 -4.61
CA HIS A 54 7.40 4.90 -4.57
C HIS A 54 7.38 5.73 -3.29
N ILE A 55 8.16 5.37 -2.26
CA ILE A 55 8.18 6.11 -1.00
C ILE A 55 8.81 7.50 -1.13
N GLU A 56 9.75 7.67 -2.05
CA GLU A 56 10.53 8.91 -2.24
C GLU A 56 9.64 10.10 -2.68
N ASP A 57 8.56 9.83 -3.42
CA ASP A 57 7.62 10.83 -3.92
C ASP A 57 6.18 10.61 -3.42
N ALA A 58 5.96 9.70 -2.48
CA ALA A 58 4.66 9.51 -1.85
C ALA A 58 4.40 10.59 -0.79
N GLU A 59 3.28 11.29 -0.92
CA GLU A 59 2.84 12.30 0.06
C GLU A 59 2.09 11.67 1.23
N VAL A 60 1.48 10.50 1.02
CA VAL A 60 0.76 9.74 2.04
C VAL A 60 1.12 8.26 1.92
N LEU A 61 1.59 7.67 3.02
CA LEU A 61 1.80 6.23 3.15
C LEU A 61 0.71 5.62 4.05
N ILE A 62 -0.03 4.65 3.52
CA ILE A 62 -0.99 3.83 4.27
C ILE A 62 -0.39 2.43 4.43
N THR A 63 -0.33 1.93 5.66
CA THR A 63 0.11 0.56 5.96
C THR A 63 -0.86 -0.12 6.90
N THR A 64 -0.69 -1.44 7.09
CA THR A 64 -1.49 -2.23 8.04
C THR A 64 -0.56 -3.08 8.91
N PRO A 65 -0.82 -3.21 10.23
CA PRO A 65 0.02 -4.02 11.12
C PRO A 65 0.13 -5.49 10.71
N PHE A 66 -0.86 -6.00 9.98
CA PHE A 66 -0.88 -7.39 9.50
C PHE A 66 0.09 -7.62 8.32
N HIS A 67 0.53 -6.57 7.65
CA HIS A 67 1.52 -6.58 6.57
C HIS A 67 2.30 -5.26 6.54
N PRO A 68 3.16 -5.02 7.55
CA PRO A 68 3.64 -3.68 7.86
C PRO A 68 4.69 -3.23 6.85
N GLY A 69 4.41 -2.11 6.16
CA GLY A 69 5.43 -1.34 5.45
C GLY A 69 6.27 -0.57 6.45
N TYR A 70 7.44 -1.09 6.80
CA TYR A 70 8.31 -0.48 7.80
C TYR A 70 8.93 0.82 7.28
N LEU A 71 8.44 1.95 7.76
CA LEU A 71 9.01 3.26 7.46
C LEU A 71 10.19 3.53 8.41
N THR A 72 11.37 3.00 8.04
CA THR A 72 12.60 3.19 8.80
C THR A 72 13.16 4.60 8.60
N ARG A 73 14.12 5.01 9.45
CA ARG A 73 14.77 6.32 9.35
C ARG A 73 15.36 6.58 7.96
N ASP A 74 16.04 5.59 7.39
CA ASP A 74 16.69 5.71 6.09
C ASP A 74 15.67 5.97 4.97
N LEU A 75 14.45 5.44 5.09
CA LEU A 75 13.38 5.70 4.13
C LEU A 75 12.75 7.09 4.27
N ILE A 76 12.72 7.66 5.48
CA ILE A 76 12.20 9.01 5.73
C ILE A 76 13.20 10.08 5.24
N GLN A 77 14.48 9.75 5.21
CA GLN A 77 15.57 10.67 4.85
C GLN A 77 15.92 10.66 3.36
N LYS A 78 15.34 9.76 2.59
CA LYS A 78 15.38 9.80 1.12
C LYS A 78 14.55 10.96 0.61
#